data_AF-A0A7V5YI39-F1
#
_entry.id   AF-A0A7V5YI39-F1
#
_cell.length_a   1.000
_cell.length_b   1.000
_cell.length_c   1.000
_cell.angle_alpha   90.00
_cell.angle_beta   90.00
_cell.angle_gamma   90.00
#
_symmetry.space_group_name_H-M   'P 1'
#
loop_
_entity.id
_entity.type
_entity.pdbx_description
1 polymer ?
#
loop_
_entity_poly.entity_id
_entity_poly.type
_entity_poly.pdbx_seq_one_letter_code
_entity_poly.pdbx_strand_id
1 'polypeptide(L)'
;FLWLIFLALGVIVLLHTTSPKFSLADVIFEVASAQGNVGLSTGITGPTMPTLSKLALSFNMWIGRLEIIPVLMFIRFLFFGVQ
;
A
#
# COMPACT_ATOMS: atom_id res chain seq x y z
N PHE A 1 -7.66 1.12 -13.90
CA PHE A 1 -6.23 1.38 -14.24
C PHE A 1 -5.44 1.96 -13.07
N LEU A 2 -5.86 3.07 -12.44
CA LEU A 2 -5.15 3.64 -11.28
C LEU A 2 -4.93 2.67 -10.11
N TRP A 3 -5.92 1.81 -9.83
CA TRP A 3 -5.82 0.80 -8.78
C TRP A 3 -4.63 -0.15 -8.98
N LEU A 4 -4.43 -0.64 -10.22
CA LEU A 4 -3.30 -1.50 -10.59
C LEU A 4 -1.94 -0.82 -10.43
N ILE A 5 -1.86 0.49 -10.71
CA ILE A 5 -0.61 1.27 -10.57
C ILE A 5 -0.21 1.37 -9.10
N PHE A 6 -1.17 1.70 -8.22
CA PHE A 6 -0.92 1.76 -6.78
C PHE A 6 -0.62 0.38 -6.19
N LEU A 7 -1.28 -0.67 -6.68
CA LEU A 7 -0.97 -2.04 -6.29
C LEU A 7 0.48 -2.40 -6.67
N ALA A 8 0.90 -2.12 -7.91
CA ALA A 8 2.27 -2.38 -8.36
C ALA A 8 3.29 -1.59 -7.52
N LEU A 9 3.02 -0.32 -7.22
CA LEU A 9 3.86 0.50 -6.33
C LEU A 9 3.97 -0.10 -4.92
N GLY A 10 2.84 -0.50 -4.32
CA GLY A 10 2.82 -1.14 -3.01
C GLY A 10 3.60 -2.45 -2.98
N VAL A 11 3.48 -3.26 -4.05
CA VAL A 11 4.22 -4.52 -4.22
C VAL A 11 5.72 -4.28 -4.36
N ILE A 12 6.14 -3.27 -5.13
CA ILE A 12 7.55 -2.89 -5.26
C ILE A 12 8.14 -2.44 -3.91
N VAL A 13 7.40 -1.60 -3.17
CA VAL A 13 7.84 -1.12 -1.85
C VAL A 13 7.93 -2.27 -0.84
N LEU A 14 6.96 -3.18 -0.84
CA LEU A 14 7.02 -4.36 0.03
C LEU A 14 8.14 -5.31 -0.38
N LEU A 15 8.35 -5.58 -1.67
CA LEU A 15 9.45 -6.44 -2.16
C LEU A 15 10.81 -5.89 -1.79
N HIS A 16 10.98 -4.56 -1.84
CA HIS A 16 12.25 -3.91 -1.48
C HIS A 16 12.51 -3.92 0.03
N THR A 17 11.46 -4.01 0.86
CA THR A 17 11.59 -3.91 2.32
C THR A 17 11.45 -5.25 3.04
N THR A 18 10.72 -6.21 2.46
CA THR A 18 10.46 -7.51 3.06
C THR A 18 11.64 -8.45 2.84
N SER A 19 11.97 -9.24 3.88
CA SER A 19 12.98 -10.29 3.80
C SER A 19 12.58 -11.36 2.75
N PRO A 20 13.53 -11.95 2.01
CA PRO A 20 13.28 -12.90 0.89
C PRO A 20 12.66 -14.26 1.30
N LYS A 21 12.06 -14.36 2.49
CA LYS A 21 11.41 -15.57 3.01
C LYS A 21 9.96 -15.74 2.54
N PHE A 22 9.34 -14.71 1.97
CA PHE A 22 7.93 -14.72 1.55
C PHE A 22 7.79 -14.81 0.03
N SER A 23 6.75 -15.50 -0.43
CA SER A 23 6.48 -15.64 -1.86
C SER A 23 5.98 -14.32 -2.46
N LEU A 24 6.25 -14.11 -3.75
CA LEU A 24 5.71 -12.99 -4.52
C LEU A 24 4.18 -12.92 -4.46
N ALA A 25 3.52 -14.08 -4.44
CA ALA A 25 2.07 -14.19 -4.31
C ALA A 25 1.57 -13.65 -2.95
N ASP A 26 2.31 -13.91 -1.87
CA ASP A 26 1.94 -13.47 -0.51
C ASP A 26 2.03 -11.94 -0.41
N VAL A 27 3.07 -11.35 -1.00
CA VAL A 27 3.28 -9.89 -1.04
C VAL A 27 2.18 -9.19 -1.82
N ILE A 28 1.84 -9.72 -3.01
CA ILE A 28 0.76 -9.17 -3.84
C ILE A 28 -0.58 -9.26 -3.12
N PHE A 29 -0.87 -10.39 -2.48
CA PHE A 29 -2.10 -10.58 -1.73
C PHE A 29 -2.19 -9.61 -0.53
N GLU A 30 -1.09 -9.39 0.18
CA GLU A 30 -1.08 -8.51 1.35
C GLU A 30 -1.25 -7.04 0.96
N VAL A 31 -0.61 -6.60 -0.13
CA VAL A 31 -0.81 -5.25 -0.68
C VAL A 31 -2.25 -5.08 -1.20
N ALA A 32 -2.78 -6.07 -1.93
CA ALA A 32 -4.16 -6.04 -2.42
C ALA A 32 -5.18 -5.99 -1.27
N SER A 33 -4.95 -6.78 -0.22
CA SER A 33 -5.77 -6.80 1.00
C SER A 33 -5.71 -5.48 1.76
N ALA A 34 -4.52 -4.87 1.89
CA ALA A 34 -4.36 -3.57 2.53
C ALA A 34 -5.01 -2.45 1.72
N GLN A 35 -4.83 -2.43 0.40
CA GLN A 35 -5.44 -1.45 -0.49
C GLN A 35 -6.97 -1.59 -0.58
N GLY A 36 -7.50 -2.80 -0.40
CA GLY A 36 -8.93 -3.06 -0.34
C GLY A 36 -9.53 -3.02 1.08
N ASN A 37 -8.76 -2.63 2.10
CA ASN A 37 -9.15 -2.65 3.51
C ASN A 37 -9.77 -3.97 3.99
N VAL A 38 -9.37 -5.10 3.41
CA VAL A 38 -9.90 -6.43 3.72
C VAL A 38 -9.32 -6.95 5.05
N GLY A 39 -8.11 -6.51 5.41
CA GLY A 39 -7.48 -6.82 6.70
C GLY A 39 -6.97 -8.26 6.83
N LEU A 40 -6.98 -9.03 5.73
CA LEU A 40 -6.38 -10.36 5.67
C LEU A 40 -4.86 -10.24 5.47
N SER A 41 -4.11 -10.99 6.25
CA SER A 41 -2.65 -11.03 6.20
C SER A 41 -2.19 -12.44 5.86
N THR A 42 -1.18 -12.57 5.01
CA THR A 42 -0.52 -13.85 4.71
C THR A 42 0.60 -14.15 5.71
N GLY A 43 0.75 -13.34 6.75
CA GLY A 43 1.75 -13.52 7.81
C GLY A 43 2.99 -12.65 7.66
N ILE A 44 3.05 -11.73 6.69
CA ILE A 44 4.13 -10.74 6.58
C ILE A 44 3.91 -9.61 7.60
N THR A 45 2.64 -9.32 7.96
CA THR A 45 2.27 -8.34 8.98
C THR A 45 2.54 -8.91 10.38
N GLY A 46 3.71 -8.59 10.94
CA GLY A 46 4.11 -9.03 12.28
C GLY A 46 4.82 -7.94 13.11
N PRO A 47 5.05 -8.15 14.42
CA PRO A 47 5.73 -7.19 15.28
C PRO A 47 7.17 -6.86 14.85
N THR A 48 7.81 -7.79 14.13
CA THR A 48 9.18 -7.70 13.62
C THR A 48 9.29 -7.08 12.23
N MET A 49 8.17 -6.61 11.66
CA MET A 49 8.14 -6.03 10.32
C MET A 49 8.95 -4.71 10.28
N PRO A 50 9.76 -4.47 9.23
CA PRO A 50 10.51 -3.22 9.11
C PRO A 50 9.61 -1.99 9.12
N THR A 51 10.10 -0.88 9.69
CA THR A 51 9.34 0.36 9.86
C THR A 51 8.80 0.90 8.53
N LEU A 52 9.54 0.73 7.43
CA LEU A 52 9.12 1.12 6.08
C LEU A 52 7.89 0.32 5.60
N SER A 53 7.87 -1.00 5.81
CA SER A 53 6.77 -1.87 5.37
C SER A 53 5.49 -1.54 6.13
N LYS A 54 5.62 -1.27 7.44
CA LYS A 54 4.49 -0.85 8.29
C LYS A 54 3.91 0.48 7.81
N LEU A 55 4.76 1.48 7.54
CA LEU A 55 4.33 2.77 6.99
C LEU A 55 3.66 2.62 5.62
N ALA A 56 4.22 1.79 4.73
CA ALA A 56 3.67 1.55 3.40
C ALA A 56 2.29 0.85 3.45
N LEU A 57 2.11 -0.12 4.34
CA LEU A 57 0.82 -0.78 4.56
C LEU A 57 -0.22 0.16 5.17
N SER A 58 0.17 0.96 6.18
CA SER A 58 -0.72 1.97 6.76
C SER A 58 -1.15 3.02 5.73
N PHE A 59 -0.24 3.46 4.86
CA PHE A 59 -0.59 4.35 3.74
C PHE A 59 -1.53 3.68 2.75
N ASN A 60 -1.29 2.42 2.38
CA ASN A 60 -2.19 1.67 1.48
C ASN A 60 -3.61 1.53 2.06
N MET A 61 -3.74 1.22 3.35
CA MET A 61 -5.05 1.15 4.04
C MET A 61 -5.76 2.52 4.12
N TRP A 62 -4.98 3.59 4.29
CA TRP A 62 -5.52 4.95 4.29
C TRP A 62 -6.06 5.34 2.90
N ILE A 63 -5.31 4.99 1.85
CA ILE A 63 -5.72 5.21 0.45
C ILE A 63 -6.93 4.34 0.09
N GLY A 64 -6.98 3.09 0.55
CA GLY A 64 -8.11 2.21 0.34
C GLY A 64 -9.40 2.74 0.95
N ARG A 65 -9.32 3.37 2.14
CA ARG A 65 -10.50 3.98 2.80
C ARG A 65 -10.92 5.31 2.16
N LEU A 66 -9.97 6.10 1.66
CA LEU A 66 -10.23 7.42 1.08
C LEU A 66 -10.59 7.38 -0.41
N GLU A 67 -10.62 6.19 -1.03
CA GLU A 67 -10.65 6.02 -2.49
C GLU A 67 -9.40 6.64 -3.15
N ILE A 68 -9.00 6.10 -4.30
CA ILE A 68 -7.76 6.55 -4.97
C ILE A 68 -7.93 7.97 -5.54
N ILE A 69 -9.16 8.35 -5.92
CA ILE A 69 -9.47 9.65 -6.55
C ILE A 69 -9.31 10.81 -5.54
N PRO A 70 -9.90 10.76 -4.31
CA PRO A 70 -9.71 11.81 -3.31
C PRO A 70 -8.26 11.98 -2.85
N VAL A 71 -7.46 10.91 -2.76
CA VAL A 71 -6.04 11.02 -2.42
C VAL A 71 -5.27 11.80 -3.50
N LEU A 72 -5.51 11.49 -4.77
CA LEU A 72 -4.90 12.23 -5.88
C LEU A 72 -5.36 13.69 -5.92
N MET A 73 -6.63 13.95 -5.63
CA MET A 73 -7.14 15.30 -5.48
C MET A 73 -6.49 16.04 -4.31
N PHE A 74 -6.26 15.38 -3.18
CA PHE A 74 -5.58 15.98 -2.02
C PHE A 74 -4.13 16.35 -2.33
N ILE A 75 -3.39 15.46 -3.00
CA ILE A 75 -2.04 15.74 -3.47
C ILE A 75 -2.06 16.91 -4.47
N ARG A 76 -2.98 16.90 -5.44
CA ARG A 76 -3.13 18.01 -6.39
C ARG A 76 -3.45 19.32 -5.68
N PHE A 77 -4.33 19.31 -4.70
CA PHE A 77 -4.67 20.49 -3.90
C PHE A 77 -3.45 21.02 -3.13
N LEU A 78 -2.65 20.13 -2.54
CA LEU A 78 -1.45 20.49 -1.80
C LEU A 78 -0.37 21.13 -2.70
N PHE A 79 -0.17 20.61 -3.92
CA PHE A 79 0.91 21.06 -4.80
C PHE A 79 0.52 22.17 -5.78
N PHE A 80 -0.70 22.19 -6.29
CA PHE A 80 -1.11 23.14 -7.33
C PHE A 80 -1.92 24.33 -6.82
N GLY A 81 -2.42 24.30 -5.58
CA GLY A 81 -3.25 25.38 -5.03
C GLY A 81 -4.55 25.59 -5.80
N VAL A 82 -5.53 26.22 -5.15
CA VAL A 82 -6.77 26.62 -5.81
C VAL A 82 -6.48 27.85 -6.66
N GLN A 83 -6.25 27.64 -7.95
CA GLN A 83 -6.42 28.68 -8.97
C GLN A 83 -7.69 28.37 -9.76
#